data_AF-A0A483AMI9-F1
#
_entry.id   AF-A0A483AMI9-F1
#
_cell.length_a   1.000
_cell.length_b   1.000
_cell.length_c   1.000
_cell.angle_alpha   90.00
_cell.angle_beta   90.00
_cell.angle_gamma   90.00
#
_symmetry.space_group_name_H-M   'P 1'
#
loop_
_entity.id
_entity.type
_entity.pdbx_description
1 polymer ?
#
loop_
_entity_poly.entity_id
_entity_poly.type
_entity_poly.pdbx_seq_one_letter_code
_entity_poly.pdbx_strand_id
1 'polypeptide(L)'
;MCQTRYQLNSHLQSNTLELDDQAQTLSYEHYYPYGGTAIIAGKDKTQAQQKRYRYTSKERDDSSGLSYYGARYLTPWLARWISPDSKGFADGLNLFVYVGNNPLQYIDLTGHVKVYPANKGKPYKIDILDPIDETYRNDNLLYYPEAYQRLQETVRSDPELTLLDSNTHFTIISNKPLKIQAEFTLAEEGGDYSNIMNFSTGVLHFQRNYKEGNDNINATQVTAYQYLGMTKIARASNQLPKTFFRYNILNPTTNTIIREYEDDKNYSKFRHDFMKTSDHGRSSWRIADALGLKIITSNIEIEYTRYKHYKEDHIRLHLKQQKTLRDSENPLVLPFRINYVDYHTPIKRQKERSATL
;
A
#
# COMPACT_ATOMS: atom_id res chain seq x y z
N MET A 1 34.47 -15.26 -5.60
CA MET A 1 33.87 -14.04 -6.19
C MET A 1 32.35 -14.17 -6.09
N CYS A 2 31.63 -13.08 -5.82
CA CYS A 2 30.17 -13.06 -5.84
C CYS A 2 29.71 -12.94 -7.30
N GLN A 3 28.83 -13.81 -7.77
CA GLN A 3 28.26 -13.77 -9.13
C GLN A 3 26.84 -13.20 -9.05
N THR A 4 26.58 -12.08 -9.73
CA THR A 4 25.23 -11.51 -9.84
C THR A 4 24.41 -12.30 -10.86
N ARG A 5 23.12 -12.50 -10.59
CA ARG A 5 22.17 -13.17 -11.50
C ARG A 5 20.93 -12.31 -11.69
N TYR A 6 20.74 -11.77 -12.89
CA TYR A 6 19.56 -10.99 -13.24
C TYR A 6 18.44 -11.91 -13.73
N GLN A 7 17.26 -11.83 -13.12
CA GLN A 7 16.12 -12.69 -13.44
C GLN A 7 15.11 -11.94 -14.30
N LEU A 8 14.78 -12.52 -15.46
CA LEU A 8 13.72 -12.05 -16.33
C LEU A 8 12.52 -12.98 -16.21
N ASN A 9 11.35 -12.38 -15.98
CA ASN A 9 10.17 -13.12 -15.60
C ASN A 9 9.07 -13.08 -16.67
N SER A 10 8.27 -14.13 -16.74
CA SER A 10 7.04 -14.17 -17.54
C SER A 10 5.93 -13.30 -16.96
N HIS A 11 4.77 -13.25 -17.64
CA HIS A 11 3.58 -12.58 -17.11
C HIS A 11 3.10 -13.15 -15.78
N LEU A 12 3.40 -14.41 -15.45
CA LEU A 12 3.08 -15.05 -14.16
C LEU A 12 4.17 -14.82 -13.10
N GLN A 13 5.15 -13.96 -13.38
CA GLN A 13 6.35 -13.78 -12.53
C GLN A 13 7.22 -15.05 -12.41
N SER A 14 7.11 -15.99 -13.35
CA SER A 14 8.01 -17.16 -13.39
C SER A 14 9.34 -16.77 -14.01
N ASN A 15 10.47 -17.13 -13.38
CA ASN A 15 11.80 -16.82 -13.88
C ASN A 15 12.11 -17.64 -15.14
N THR A 16 12.11 -17.01 -16.32
CA THR A 16 12.32 -17.72 -17.59
C THR A 16 13.74 -17.65 -18.11
N LEU A 17 14.52 -16.65 -17.67
CA LEU A 17 15.88 -16.42 -18.14
C LEU A 17 16.71 -15.75 -17.04
N GLU A 18 17.92 -16.27 -16.82
CA GLU A 18 18.92 -15.65 -15.95
C GLU A 18 20.13 -15.19 -16.76
N LEU A 19 20.57 -13.96 -16.52
CA LEU A 19 21.74 -13.34 -17.15
C LEU A 19 22.81 -12.99 -16.10
N ASP A 20 24.08 -12.96 -16.52
CA ASP A 20 25.17 -12.37 -15.73
C ASP A 20 25.32 -10.85 -15.96
N ASP A 21 26.34 -10.26 -15.32
CA ASP A 21 26.68 -8.83 -15.41
C ASP A 21 27.08 -8.39 -16.83
N GLN A 22 27.40 -9.33 -17.72
CA GLN A 22 27.75 -9.09 -19.12
C GLN A 22 26.60 -9.44 -20.08
N ALA A 23 25.38 -9.58 -19.53
CA ALA A 23 24.16 -9.96 -20.25
C ALA A 23 24.27 -11.31 -20.99
N GLN A 24 25.16 -12.20 -20.53
CA GLN A 24 25.26 -13.55 -21.07
C GLN A 24 24.26 -14.47 -20.38
N THR A 25 23.62 -15.35 -21.15
CA THR A 25 22.70 -16.36 -20.62
C THR A 25 23.41 -17.32 -19.68
N LEU A 26 22.95 -17.35 -18.44
CA LEU A 26 23.33 -18.33 -17.41
C LEU A 26 22.41 -19.53 -17.46
N SER A 27 21.09 -19.29 -17.40
CA SER A 27 20.08 -20.34 -17.45
C SER A 27 18.82 -19.86 -18.16
N TYR A 28 18.11 -20.79 -18.77
CA TYR A 28 16.82 -20.62 -19.41
C TYR A 28 15.89 -21.72 -18.91
N GLU A 29 14.66 -21.36 -18.57
CA GLU A 29 13.68 -22.33 -18.09
C GLU A 29 12.27 -22.01 -18.57
N HIS A 30 11.59 -23.00 -19.11
CA HIS A 30 10.19 -22.93 -19.50
C HIS A 30 9.36 -23.90 -18.65
N TYR A 31 8.12 -23.49 -18.37
CA TYR A 31 7.24 -24.19 -17.45
C TYR A 31 5.97 -24.67 -18.16
N TYR A 32 5.50 -25.85 -17.77
CA TYR A 32 4.12 -26.25 -17.96
C TYR A 32 3.18 -25.36 -17.14
N PRO A 33 1.87 -25.30 -17.47
CA PRO A 33 0.94 -24.40 -16.79
C PRO A 33 0.91 -24.51 -15.27
N TYR A 34 1.17 -25.69 -14.69
CA TYR A 34 1.16 -25.91 -13.23
C TYR A 34 2.53 -25.84 -12.57
N GLY A 35 3.55 -25.34 -13.28
CA GLY A 35 4.88 -25.07 -12.73
C GLY A 35 5.89 -26.21 -12.85
N GLY A 36 5.52 -27.31 -13.51
CA GLY A 36 6.48 -28.34 -13.90
C GLY A 36 7.48 -27.76 -14.91
N THR A 37 8.76 -28.09 -14.79
CA THR A 37 9.78 -27.65 -15.75
C THR A 37 9.58 -28.43 -17.05
N ALA A 38 9.26 -27.72 -18.13
CA ALA A 38 9.15 -28.28 -19.47
C ALA A 38 10.52 -28.34 -20.16
N ILE A 39 11.30 -27.27 -20.03
CA ILE A 39 12.65 -27.17 -20.57
C ILE A 39 13.51 -26.44 -19.54
N ILE A 40 14.71 -26.95 -19.28
CA ILE A 40 15.76 -26.21 -18.59
C ILE A 40 17.07 -26.37 -19.37
N ALA A 41 17.75 -25.26 -19.59
CA ALA A 41 19.01 -25.21 -20.31
C ALA A 41 19.94 -24.16 -19.71
N GLY A 42 21.24 -24.32 -19.89
CA GLY A 42 22.25 -23.38 -19.43
C GLY A 42 23.62 -23.75 -20.00
N LYS A 43 24.57 -22.81 -19.97
CA LYS A 43 25.94 -23.07 -20.45
C LYS A 43 26.66 -24.12 -19.59
N ASP A 44 26.28 -24.21 -18.32
CA ASP A 44 26.86 -25.12 -17.34
C ASP A 44 25.76 -25.72 -16.45
N LYS A 45 25.85 -27.03 -16.17
CA LYS A 45 24.84 -27.76 -15.39
C LYS A 45 24.76 -27.26 -13.94
N THR A 46 25.90 -26.96 -13.32
CA THR A 46 25.94 -26.43 -11.95
C THR A 46 25.34 -25.03 -11.87
N GLN A 47 25.59 -24.20 -12.88
CA GLN A 47 24.99 -22.86 -13.01
C GLN A 47 23.46 -22.93 -13.17
N ALA A 48 22.94 -23.88 -13.94
CA ALA A 48 21.49 -24.08 -14.07
C ALA A 48 20.86 -24.59 -12.77
N GLN A 49 21.53 -25.48 -12.03
CA GLN A 49 21.06 -26.03 -10.75
C GLN A 49 21.07 -25.03 -9.60
N GLN A 50 21.92 -24.00 -9.63
CA GLN A 50 21.95 -22.94 -8.61
C GLN A 50 20.67 -22.08 -8.57
N LYS A 51 19.79 -22.19 -9.58
CA LYS A 51 18.54 -21.45 -9.66
C LYS A 51 17.51 -21.97 -8.64
N ARG A 52 17.36 -21.23 -7.53
CA ARG A 52 16.39 -21.52 -6.45
C ARG A 52 14.97 -21.07 -6.78
N TYR A 53 14.81 -19.84 -7.29
CA TYR A 53 13.49 -19.26 -7.58
C TYR A 53 13.10 -19.48 -9.04
N ARG A 54 11.98 -20.18 -9.25
CA ARG A 54 11.56 -20.71 -10.55
C ARG A 54 10.15 -20.24 -10.92
N TYR A 55 9.16 -21.13 -10.83
CA TYR A 55 7.78 -20.88 -11.20
C TYR A 55 7.11 -19.87 -10.23
N THR A 56 6.45 -18.84 -10.75
CA THR A 56 5.78 -17.77 -9.98
C THR A 56 6.67 -17.13 -8.90
N SER A 57 7.97 -17.04 -9.17
CA SER A 57 9.01 -16.56 -8.24
C SER A 57 9.06 -17.33 -6.91
N LYS A 58 8.63 -18.59 -6.90
CA LYS A 58 8.71 -19.48 -5.73
C LYS A 58 9.94 -20.35 -5.76
N GLU A 59 10.45 -20.64 -4.57
CA GLU A 59 11.54 -21.57 -4.39
C GLU A 59 11.06 -22.99 -4.70
N ARG A 60 11.83 -23.71 -5.50
CA ARG A 60 11.62 -25.13 -5.76
C ARG A 60 12.73 -25.91 -5.12
N ASP A 61 12.38 -26.87 -4.26
CA ASP A 61 13.32 -27.84 -3.75
C ASP A 61 13.58 -28.89 -4.84
N ASP A 62 14.83 -29.00 -5.28
CA ASP A 62 15.23 -29.96 -6.30
C ASP A 62 15.21 -31.41 -5.82
N SER A 63 15.28 -31.64 -4.50
CA SER A 63 15.30 -32.99 -3.91
C SER A 63 13.92 -33.63 -3.95
N SER A 64 12.89 -32.89 -3.52
CA SER A 64 11.50 -33.35 -3.55
C SER A 64 10.77 -32.97 -4.84
N GLY A 65 11.23 -31.96 -5.56
CA GLY A 65 10.55 -31.34 -6.69
C GLY A 65 9.42 -30.38 -6.29
N LEU A 66 9.11 -30.26 -5.00
CA LEU A 66 8.03 -29.41 -4.48
C LEU A 66 8.39 -27.93 -4.56
N SER A 67 7.38 -27.10 -4.81
CA SER A 67 7.54 -25.65 -4.77
C SER A 67 6.95 -25.10 -3.47
N TYR A 68 7.73 -24.31 -2.74
CA TYR A 68 7.32 -23.75 -1.45
C TYR A 68 6.66 -22.37 -1.61
N TYR A 69 5.41 -22.25 -1.14
CA TYR A 69 4.62 -21.02 -1.29
C TYR A 69 4.45 -20.22 0.02
N GLY A 70 4.99 -20.71 1.14
CA GLY A 70 4.80 -20.15 2.47
C GLY A 70 3.97 -21.10 3.34
N ALA A 71 2.67 -21.20 3.05
CA ALA A 71 1.76 -22.03 3.83
C ALA A 71 1.64 -23.48 3.33
N ARG A 72 1.79 -23.68 2.03
CA ARG A 72 1.65 -24.98 1.38
C ARG A 72 2.77 -25.22 0.40
N TYR A 73 3.00 -26.50 0.11
CA TYR A 73 3.84 -26.93 -0.99
C TYR A 73 2.97 -27.34 -2.18
N LEU A 74 3.29 -26.80 -3.35
CA LEU A 74 2.69 -27.21 -4.60
C LEU A 74 3.40 -28.46 -5.11
N THR A 75 2.63 -29.43 -5.60
CA THR A 75 3.13 -30.54 -6.43
C THR A 75 2.88 -30.22 -7.90
N PRO A 76 3.88 -29.71 -8.66
CA PRO A 76 3.62 -29.26 -10.02
C PRO A 76 3.16 -30.40 -10.95
N TRP A 77 3.62 -31.63 -10.72
CA TRP A 77 3.23 -32.80 -11.52
C TRP A 77 1.83 -33.34 -11.21
N LEU A 78 1.25 -33.03 -10.04
CA LEU A 78 -0.13 -33.39 -9.70
C LEU A 78 -1.11 -32.22 -9.85
N ALA A 79 -0.60 -31.03 -10.23
CA ALA A 79 -1.36 -29.81 -10.40
C ALA A 79 -2.16 -29.37 -9.15
N ARG A 80 -1.67 -29.68 -7.95
CA ARG A 80 -2.39 -29.47 -6.69
C ARG A 80 -1.48 -29.24 -5.49
N TRP A 81 -2.04 -28.70 -4.42
CA TRP A 81 -1.38 -28.62 -3.13
C TRP A 81 -1.20 -30.01 -2.52
N ILE A 82 -0.12 -30.22 -1.74
CA ILE A 82 0.09 -31.48 -1.01
C ILE A 82 -0.77 -31.62 0.24
N SER A 83 -1.25 -30.49 0.76
CA SER A 83 -2.05 -30.40 1.97
C SER A 83 -3.32 -29.60 1.69
N PRO A 84 -4.42 -29.88 2.41
CA PRO A 84 -5.61 -29.07 2.30
C PRO A 84 -5.30 -27.63 2.70
N ASP A 85 -6.06 -26.67 2.17
CA ASP A 85 -6.02 -25.29 2.64
C ASP A 85 -6.36 -25.23 4.13
N SER A 86 -5.44 -24.74 4.96
CA SER A 86 -5.69 -24.57 6.39
C SER A 86 -6.77 -23.51 6.66
N LYS A 87 -7.11 -22.68 5.66
CA LYS A 87 -8.25 -21.76 5.71
C LYS A 87 -9.62 -22.42 5.48
N GLY A 88 -9.66 -23.72 5.21
CA GLY A 88 -10.90 -24.41 4.90
C GLY A 88 -11.53 -23.91 3.60
N PHE A 89 -12.86 -23.78 3.56
CA PHE A 89 -13.63 -23.58 2.33
C PHE A 89 -13.56 -22.16 1.73
N ALA A 90 -12.63 -21.32 2.19
CA ALA A 90 -12.51 -19.91 1.78
C ALA A 90 -12.33 -19.75 0.25
N ASP A 91 -11.56 -20.64 -0.38
CA ASP A 91 -11.30 -20.63 -1.83
C ASP A 91 -12.13 -21.69 -2.62
N GLY A 92 -13.17 -22.23 -1.97
CA GLY A 92 -14.09 -23.23 -2.52
C GLY A 92 -14.04 -24.57 -1.79
N LEU A 93 -14.89 -25.51 -2.23
CA LEU A 93 -15.04 -26.82 -1.56
C LEU A 93 -13.83 -27.75 -1.74
N ASN A 94 -12.98 -27.51 -2.75
CA ASN A 94 -11.80 -28.32 -3.01
C ASN A 94 -10.55 -27.68 -2.38
N LEU A 95 -10.19 -28.17 -1.20
CA LEU A 95 -9.08 -27.63 -0.40
C LEU A 95 -7.68 -27.86 -1.01
N PHE A 96 -7.56 -28.68 -2.05
CA PHE A 96 -6.29 -29.01 -2.69
C PHE A 96 -6.08 -28.26 -4.03
N VAL A 97 -7.07 -27.49 -4.47
CA VAL A 97 -7.04 -26.84 -5.79
C VAL A 97 -5.94 -25.77 -5.87
N TYR A 98 -5.09 -25.86 -6.88
CA TYR A 98 -4.15 -24.76 -7.19
C TYR A 98 -4.87 -23.72 -8.04
N VAL A 99 -4.98 -22.50 -7.53
CA VAL A 99 -5.45 -21.29 -8.22
C VAL A 99 -6.73 -21.46 -9.06
N GLY A 100 -7.69 -22.24 -8.55
CA GLY A 100 -8.97 -22.50 -9.22
C GLY A 100 -8.83 -23.17 -10.58
N ASN A 101 -7.80 -24.01 -10.78
CA ASN A 101 -7.49 -24.71 -12.03
C ASN A 101 -7.20 -23.80 -13.24
N ASN A 102 -6.82 -22.54 -13.00
CA ASN A 102 -6.47 -21.61 -14.07
C ASN A 102 -5.12 -20.91 -13.82
N PRO A 103 -4.01 -21.66 -13.85
CA PRO A 103 -2.69 -21.14 -13.50
C PRO A 103 -2.06 -20.27 -14.61
N LEU A 104 -2.70 -20.15 -15.77
CA LEU A 104 -2.29 -19.22 -16.82
C LEU A 104 -2.77 -17.78 -16.56
N GLN A 105 -3.81 -17.65 -15.72
CA GLN A 105 -4.40 -16.38 -15.34
C GLN A 105 -4.01 -15.97 -13.92
N TYR A 106 -3.88 -16.93 -13.00
CA TYR A 106 -3.69 -16.68 -11.58
C TYR A 106 -2.40 -17.30 -11.04
N ILE A 107 -1.85 -16.68 -10.01
CA ILE A 107 -0.75 -17.21 -9.20
C ILE A 107 -1.19 -17.23 -7.73
N ASP A 108 -0.62 -18.08 -6.90
CA ASP A 108 -0.77 -17.97 -5.45
C ASP A 108 0.56 -17.48 -4.89
N LEU A 109 0.57 -16.40 -4.11
CA LEU A 109 1.83 -15.92 -3.51
C LEU A 109 2.03 -16.41 -2.09
N THR A 110 1.02 -16.96 -1.41
CA THR A 110 1.05 -17.33 0.01
C THR A 110 0.80 -18.80 0.27
N GLY A 111 0.30 -19.51 -0.73
CA GLY A 111 -0.29 -20.83 -0.56
C GLY A 111 -1.66 -20.75 0.08
N HIS A 112 -2.42 -19.66 -0.09
CA HIS A 112 -3.78 -19.51 0.43
C HIS A 112 -4.72 -18.74 -0.47
N VAL A 113 -4.19 -17.86 -1.31
CA VAL A 113 -4.99 -16.88 -2.04
C VAL A 113 -4.44 -16.79 -3.44
N LYS A 114 -5.28 -17.10 -4.42
CA LYS A 114 -4.97 -16.84 -5.83
C LYS A 114 -5.11 -15.36 -6.16
N VAL A 115 -4.22 -14.86 -6.99
CA VAL A 115 -4.06 -13.44 -7.32
C VAL A 115 -3.78 -13.30 -8.81
N TYR A 116 -4.11 -12.13 -9.36
CA TYR A 116 -3.68 -11.79 -10.72
C TYR A 116 -2.22 -11.33 -10.68
N PRO A 117 -1.37 -11.82 -11.58
CA PRO A 117 -0.09 -11.17 -11.83
C PRO A 117 -0.34 -9.75 -12.38
N ALA A 118 0.49 -8.80 -11.95
CA ALA A 118 0.33 -7.34 -12.12
C ALA A 118 0.12 -6.77 -13.54
N ASN A 119 -0.04 -7.60 -14.58
CA ASN A 119 -0.25 -7.17 -15.97
C ASN A 119 -1.65 -7.42 -16.55
N LYS A 120 -2.62 -7.95 -15.79
CA LYS A 120 -4.02 -8.03 -16.26
C LYS A 120 -4.98 -7.74 -15.11
N GLY A 121 -5.46 -6.50 -15.05
CA GLY A 121 -6.46 -6.07 -14.09
C GLY A 121 -7.68 -7.00 -14.08
N LYS A 122 -7.92 -7.65 -12.94
CA LYS A 122 -8.99 -7.28 -12.01
C LYS A 122 -8.46 -7.47 -10.58
N PRO A 123 -8.88 -6.63 -9.63
CA PRO A 123 -8.36 -6.61 -8.27
C PRO A 123 -8.80 -7.80 -7.41
N TYR A 124 -8.03 -8.01 -6.34
CA TYR A 124 -8.09 -9.11 -5.39
C TYR A 124 -9.42 -9.21 -4.63
N LYS A 125 -9.78 -10.44 -4.22
CA LYS A 125 -10.60 -10.66 -3.02
C LYS A 125 -9.64 -11.12 -1.92
N ILE A 126 -9.18 -10.19 -1.09
CA ILE A 126 -8.37 -10.50 0.10
C ILE A 126 -9.31 -10.35 1.28
N ASP A 127 -9.50 -11.40 2.07
CA ASP A 127 -10.05 -11.19 3.41
C ASP A 127 -8.99 -10.42 4.22
N ILE A 128 -9.25 -9.14 4.47
CA ILE A 128 -8.33 -8.26 5.19
C ILE A 128 -8.25 -8.60 6.69
N LEU A 129 -9.29 -9.20 7.24
CA LEU A 129 -9.45 -9.48 8.67
C LEU A 129 -9.03 -10.90 9.06
N ASP A 130 -8.86 -11.79 8.09
CA ASP A 130 -8.31 -13.12 8.27
C ASP A 130 -7.00 -13.05 9.09
N PRO A 131 -6.83 -13.89 10.13
CA PRO A 131 -5.57 -13.96 10.87
C PRO A 131 -4.42 -14.34 9.95
N ILE A 132 -3.25 -13.79 10.22
CA ILE A 132 -2.03 -14.06 9.45
C ILE A 132 -1.23 -15.07 10.27
N ASP A 133 -1.10 -16.30 9.76
CA ASP A 133 -0.23 -17.31 10.36
C ASP A 133 1.23 -16.81 10.33
N GLU A 134 1.84 -16.78 11.51
CA GLU A 134 3.09 -16.09 11.82
C GLU A 134 4.24 -16.50 10.88
N THR A 135 4.75 -15.57 10.05
CA THR A 135 6.13 -15.62 9.55
C THR A 135 6.70 -14.22 9.32
N TYR A 136 7.54 -13.79 10.26
CA TYR A 136 8.24 -12.50 10.30
C TYR A 136 9.39 -12.42 9.28
N ARG A 137 9.40 -11.41 8.41
CA ARG A 137 10.67 -10.83 7.92
C ARG A 137 10.94 -9.56 8.71
N ASN A 138 11.87 -9.67 9.64
CA ASN A 138 12.29 -8.56 10.48
C ASN A 138 13.62 -8.01 9.96
N ASP A 139 13.64 -6.71 9.64
CA ASP A 139 14.77 -5.78 9.85
C ASP A 139 14.22 -4.33 9.98
N ASN A 140 13.15 -4.21 10.78
CA ASN A 140 12.50 -3.04 11.39
C ASN A 140 12.18 -1.74 10.59
N LEU A 141 10.87 -1.53 10.38
CA LEU A 141 10.20 -0.24 10.63
C LEU A 141 9.04 -0.46 11.62
N LEU A 142 9.26 -0.10 12.90
CA LEU A 142 8.29 -0.07 14.02
C LEU A 142 7.34 -1.29 14.13
N TYR A 143 7.88 -2.42 14.59
CA TYR A 143 7.07 -3.55 15.06
C TYR A 143 6.16 -3.13 16.24
N TYR A 144 4.84 -3.13 16.05
CA TYR A 144 3.87 -2.79 17.11
C TYR A 144 2.57 -3.59 17.00
N PRO A 145 2.56 -4.86 17.47
CA PRO A 145 1.42 -5.78 17.33
C PRO A 145 0.11 -5.25 17.90
N GLU A 146 0.16 -4.53 19.02
CA GLU A 146 -1.03 -4.00 19.69
C GLU A 146 -1.73 -2.95 18.83
N ALA A 147 -0.97 -2.11 18.11
CA ALA A 147 -1.52 -1.14 17.18
C ALA A 147 -2.14 -1.81 15.95
N TYR A 148 -1.53 -2.90 15.48
CA TYR A 148 -2.11 -3.69 14.39
C TYR A 148 -3.41 -4.37 14.82
N GLN A 149 -3.43 -5.01 16.00
CA GLN A 149 -4.63 -5.63 16.56
C GLN A 149 -5.76 -4.60 16.70
N ARG A 150 -5.48 -3.43 17.29
CA ARG A 150 -6.45 -2.34 17.39
C ARG A 150 -7.00 -1.91 16.03
N LEU A 151 -6.14 -1.85 15.02
CA LEU A 151 -6.56 -1.49 13.66
C LEU A 151 -7.50 -2.54 13.06
N GLN A 152 -7.20 -3.83 13.27
CA GLN A 152 -8.09 -4.92 12.87
C GLN A 152 -9.44 -4.85 13.57
N GLU A 153 -9.47 -4.55 14.87
CA GLU A 153 -10.71 -4.36 15.64
C GLU A 153 -11.52 -3.17 15.09
N THR A 154 -10.84 -2.05 14.80
CA THR A 154 -11.46 -0.87 14.19
C THR A 154 -12.14 -1.21 12.87
N VAL A 155 -11.42 -1.89 11.95
CA VAL A 155 -11.96 -2.26 10.64
C VAL A 155 -13.06 -3.33 10.76
N ARG A 156 -12.94 -4.27 11.71
CA ARG A 156 -13.96 -5.30 11.98
C ARG A 156 -15.27 -4.70 12.46
N SER A 157 -15.21 -3.63 13.26
CA SER A 157 -16.37 -2.92 13.78
C SER A 157 -17.01 -1.93 12.79
N ASP A 158 -16.40 -1.73 11.61
CA ASP A 158 -16.87 -0.73 10.65
C ASP A 158 -18.17 -1.17 9.95
N PRO A 159 -19.27 -0.42 10.05
CA PRO A 159 -20.53 -0.77 9.39
C PRO A 159 -20.42 -0.76 7.86
N GLU A 160 -19.47 -0.02 7.29
CA GLU A 160 -19.25 0.09 5.85
C GLU A 160 -18.23 -0.94 5.33
N LEU A 161 -17.84 -1.95 6.13
CA LEU A 161 -16.83 -2.94 5.77
C LEU A 161 -17.13 -3.64 4.43
N THR A 162 -18.37 -4.06 4.19
CA THR A 162 -18.78 -4.68 2.92
C THR A 162 -18.59 -3.74 1.73
N LEU A 163 -18.84 -2.44 1.93
CA LEU A 163 -18.69 -1.42 0.91
C LEU A 163 -17.20 -1.17 0.61
N LEU A 164 -16.36 -1.10 1.65
CA LEU A 164 -14.91 -1.02 1.54
C LEU A 164 -14.33 -2.23 0.81
N ASP A 165 -14.80 -3.43 1.15
CA ASP A 165 -14.36 -4.70 0.54
C ASP A 165 -14.69 -4.76 -0.95
N SER A 166 -15.89 -4.33 -1.32
CA SER A 166 -16.35 -4.40 -2.71
C SER A 166 -15.72 -3.35 -3.63
N ASN A 167 -15.17 -2.28 -3.08
CA ASN A 167 -14.71 -1.11 -3.86
C ASN A 167 -13.23 -0.76 -3.66
N THR A 168 -12.49 -1.52 -2.86
CA THR A 168 -11.04 -1.33 -2.69
C THR A 168 -10.23 -2.31 -3.52
N HIS A 169 -9.23 -1.78 -4.21
CA HIS A 169 -8.42 -2.51 -5.17
C HIS A 169 -6.94 -2.37 -4.83
N PHE A 170 -6.23 -3.49 -4.73
CA PHE A 170 -4.81 -3.51 -4.38
C PHE A 170 -3.93 -3.87 -5.58
N THR A 171 -2.82 -3.15 -5.74
CA THR A 171 -1.87 -3.33 -6.83
C THR A 171 -0.44 -3.27 -6.29
N ILE A 172 0.38 -4.29 -6.55
CA ILE A 172 1.83 -4.20 -6.31
C ILE A 172 2.44 -3.42 -7.47
N ILE A 173 2.80 -2.17 -7.23
CA ILE A 173 3.33 -1.26 -8.28
C ILE A 173 4.86 -1.32 -8.40
N SER A 174 5.56 -1.87 -7.42
CA SER A 174 6.99 -2.15 -7.50
C SER A 174 7.38 -3.23 -6.49
N ASN A 175 8.28 -4.14 -6.88
CA ASN A 175 8.79 -5.20 -5.99
C ASN A 175 10.11 -4.83 -5.29
N LYS A 176 10.87 -3.87 -5.84
CA LYS A 176 12.18 -3.42 -5.34
C LYS A 176 12.40 -1.95 -5.71
N PRO A 177 12.17 -1.00 -4.79
CA PRO A 177 11.62 -1.16 -3.45
C PRO A 177 10.15 -1.64 -3.46
N LEU A 178 9.73 -2.41 -2.46
CA LEU A 178 8.35 -2.93 -2.40
C LEU A 178 7.36 -1.78 -2.15
N LYS A 179 6.48 -1.55 -3.13
CA LYS A 179 5.41 -0.56 -3.07
C LYS A 179 4.09 -1.20 -3.46
N ILE A 180 3.09 -0.99 -2.62
CA ILE A 180 1.74 -1.48 -2.85
C ILE A 180 0.82 -0.28 -2.82
N GLN A 181 -0.05 -0.21 -3.82
CA GLN A 181 -1.09 0.79 -3.95
C GLN A 181 -2.43 0.16 -3.55
N ALA A 182 -3.28 0.95 -2.93
CA ALA A 182 -4.67 0.63 -2.67
C ALA A 182 -5.54 1.79 -3.17
N GLU A 183 -6.55 1.47 -3.97
CA GLU A 183 -7.46 2.43 -4.58
C GLU A 183 -8.88 2.08 -4.21
N PHE A 184 -9.59 3.02 -3.60
CA PHE A 184 -11.01 2.91 -3.32
C PHE A 184 -11.76 3.93 -4.16
N THR A 185 -12.79 3.48 -4.86
CA THR A 185 -13.64 4.34 -5.70
C THR A 185 -15.08 3.90 -5.58
N LEU A 186 -15.96 4.84 -5.27
CA LEU A 186 -17.42 4.66 -5.35
C LEU A 186 -17.88 5.19 -6.71
N ALA A 187 -18.50 4.35 -7.53
CA ALA A 187 -19.03 4.77 -8.83
C ALA A 187 -20.21 5.74 -8.67
N GLU A 188 -20.36 6.66 -9.63
CA GLU A 188 -21.43 7.66 -9.76
C GLU A 188 -21.42 8.84 -8.75
N GLU A 189 -20.27 9.50 -8.54
CA GLU A 189 -20.08 10.73 -7.71
C GLU A 189 -19.66 10.52 -6.23
N GLY A 190 -18.95 9.42 -5.93
CA GLY A 190 -18.46 9.15 -4.58
C GLY A 190 -16.96 9.41 -4.35
N GLY A 191 -16.53 9.29 -3.09
CA GLY A 191 -15.14 9.56 -2.67
C GLY A 191 -14.06 8.72 -3.39
N ASP A 192 -12.90 9.33 -3.61
CA ASP A 192 -11.74 8.75 -4.31
C ASP A 192 -10.50 8.78 -3.40
N TYR A 193 -10.04 7.60 -3.03
CA TYR A 193 -8.92 7.42 -2.10
C TYR A 193 -7.87 6.49 -2.71
N SER A 194 -6.69 7.04 -3.00
CA SER A 194 -5.55 6.30 -3.51
C SER A 194 -4.36 6.50 -2.59
N ASN A 195 -3.94 5.40 -1.95
CA ASN A 195 -2.84 5.37 -1.00
C ASN A 195 -1.77 4.38 -1.46
N ILE A 196 -0.50 4.71 -1.25
CA ILE A 196 0.63 3.84 -1.58
C ILE A 196 1.50 3.67 -0.34
N MET A 197 1.70 2.42 0.10
CA MET A 197 2.68 2.10 1.13
C MET A 197 3.99 1.66 0.49
N ASN A 198 5.06 2.43 0.74
CA ASN A 198 6.42 2.01 0.43
C ASN A 198 7.01 1.29 1.65
N PHE A 199 7.06 -0.03 1.58
CA PHE A 199 7.54 -0.88 2.68
C PHE A 199 9.05 -0.79 2.88
N SER A 200 9.81 -0.35 1.88
CA SER A 200 11.25 -0.16 2.04
C SER A 200 11.60 1.11 2.83
N THR A 201 10.78 2.16 2.70
CA THR A 201 11.05 3.46 3.36
C THR A 201 10.11 3.76 4.53
N GLY A 202 9.00 3.04 4.65
CA GLY A 202 7.96 3.29 5.66
C GLY A 202 7.14 4.55 5.38
N VAL A 203 7.09 5.00 4.12
CA VAL A 203 6.30 6.17 3.74
C VAL A 203 4.95 5.71 3.21
N LEU A 204 3.88 6.15 3.86
CA LEU A 204 2.51 6.05 3.37
C LEU A 204 2.18 7.33 2.58
N HIS A 205 2.15 7.20 1.26
CA HIS A 205 1.79 8.26 0.33
C HIS A 205 0.28 8.32 0.16
N PHE A 206 -0.30 9.50 0.40
CA PHE A 206 -1.69 9.81 0.10
C PHE A 206 -1.73 10.52 -1.26
N GLN A 207 -1.98 9.78 -2.34
CA GLN A 207 -2.05 10.35 -3.69
C GLN A 207 -3.37 11.08 -3.93
N ARG A 208 -4.47 10.46 -3.51
CA ARG A 208 -5.82 11.01 -3.62
C ARG A 208 -6.55 10.76 -2.31
N ASN A 209 -7.23 11.78 -1.81
CA ASN A 209 -7.99 11.72 -0.57
C ASN A 209 -9.15 12.69 -0.70
N TYR A 210 -10.00 12.42 -1.69
CA TYR A 210 -11.12 13.24 -2.06
C TYR A 210 -12.40 12.61 -1.52
N LYS A 211 -13.25 13.43 -0.92
CA LYS A 211 -14.58 13.05 -0.48
C LYS A 211 -15.57 13.94 -1.22
N GLU A 212 -16.51 13.31 -1.90
CA GLU A 212 -17.66 13.96 -2.53
C GLU A 212 -18.94 13.44 -1.87
N GLY A 213 -19.99 14.24 -1.88
CA GLY A 213 -21.29 13.84 -1.35
C GLY A 213 -21.37 13.71 0.19
N ASN A 214 -22.49 13.10 0.62
CA ASN A 214 -22.86 12.90 2.03
C ASN A 214 -22.54 11.48 2.52
N ASP A 215 -21.70 10.74 1.79
CA ASP A 215 -21.39 9.34 2.08
C ASP A 215 -20.84 9.20 3.50
N ASN A 216 -21.24 8.14 4.21
CA ASN A 216 -20.77 7.90 5.58
C ASN A 216 -19.28 7.52 5.65
N ILE A 217 -18.69 7.15 4.51
CA ILE A 217 -17.27 6.77 4.42
C ILE A 217 -16.36 7.99 4.63
N ASN A 218 -15.36 7.81 5.47
CA ASN A 218 -14.32 8.80 5.72
C ASN A 218 -12.90 8.27 5.47
N ALA A 219 -11.98 9.22 5.28
CA ALA A 219 -10.57 8.94 5.01
C ALA A 219 -9.90 8.00 6.02
N THR A 220 -10.31 8.03 7.29
CA THR A 220 -9.73 7.17 8.33
C THR A 220 -10.10 5.72 8.11
N GLN A 221 -11.39 5.43 7.86
CA GLN A 221 -11.90 4.08 7.60
C GLN A 221 -11.26 3.48 6.35
N VAL A 222 -11.26 4.24 5.25
CA VAL A 222 -10.66 3.81 3.99
C VAL A 222 -9.17 3.56 4.16
N THR A 223 -8.44 4.47 4.80
CA THR A 223 -6.99 4.30 5.00
C THR A 223 -6.70 3.10 5.91
N ALA A 224 -7.49 2.87 6.96
CA ALA A 224 -7.34 1.72 7.85
C ALA A 224 -7.49 0.40 7.09
N TYR A 225 -8.59 0.25 6.33
CA TYR A 225 -8.85 -0.92 5.50
C TYR A 225 -7.74 -1.13 4.45
N GLN A 226 -7.41 -0.07 3.71
CA GLN A 226 -6.35 -0.11 2.70
C GLN A 226 -4.98 -0.48 3.30
N TYR A 227 -4.65 0.06 4.46
CA TYR A 227 -3.37 -0.23 5.11
C TYR A 227 -3.28 -1.70 5.57
N LEU A 228 -4.35 -2.26 6.14
CA LEU A 228 -4.39 -3.70 6.46
C LEU A 228 -4.18 -4.56 5.20
N GLY A 229 -4.83 -4.22 4.08
CA GLY A 229 -4.66 -4.97 2.83
C GLY A 229 -3.24 -4.89 2.29
N MET A 230 -2.66 -3.69 2.24
CA MET A 230 -1.28 -3.50 1.78
C MET A 230 -0.28 -4.25 2.66
N THR A 231 -0.39 -4.15 3.98
CA THR A 231 0.52 -4.83 4.91
C THR A 231 0.39 -6.35 4.83
N LYS A 232 -0.82 -6.86 4.62
CA LYS A 232 -1.07 -8.29 4.40
C LYS A 232 -0.44 -8.81 3.12
N ILE A 233 -0.60 -8.08 2.00
CA ILE A 233 0.06 -8.43 0.72
C ILE A 233 1.59 -8.40 0.87
N ALA A 234 2.12 -7.39 1.58
CA ALA A 234 3.54 -7.25 1.83
C ALA A 234 4.11 -8.30 2.81
N ARG A 235 3.26 -9.05 3.51
CA ARG A 235 3.63 -9.86 4.68
C ARG A 235 4.40 -9.05 5.74
N ALA A 236 3.95 -7.81 5.93
CA ALA A 236 4.53 -6.81 6.80
C ALA A 236 3.46 -6.25 7.76
N SER A 237 2.62 -7.14 8.30
CA SER A 237 1.44 -6.84 9.10
C SER A 237 1.72 -5.84 10.21
N ASN A 238 2.85 -6.00 10.89
CA ASN A 238 3.23 -5.18 12.03
C ASN A 238 4.19 -4.03 11.69
N GLN A 239 4.35 -3.68 10.41
CA GLN A 239 5.29 -2.65 9.96
C GLN A 239 4.62 -1.29 9.78
N LEU A 240 4.50 -0.52 10.86
CA LEU A 240 3.85 0.80 10.84
C LEU A 240 4.60 1.84 9.97
N PRO A 241 3.87 2.78 9.34
CA PRO A 241 4.49 3.87 8.60
C PRO A 241 5.28 4.77 9.56
N LYS A 242 6.46 5.22 9.11
CA LYS A 242 7.25 6.26 9.78
C LYS A 242 6.86 7.65 9.33
N THR A 243 6.23 7.75 8.17
CA THR A 243 5.97 9.04 7.53
C THR A 243 4.67 8.99 6.74
N PHE A 244 3.87 10.04 6.86
CA PHE A 244 2.82 10.34 5.90
C PHE A 244 3.32 11.37 4.90
N PHE A 245 3.08 11.11 3.62
CA PHE A 245 3.34 12.05 2.54
C PHE A 245 2.03 12.43 1.87
N ARG A 246 1.58 13.67 2.10
CA ARG A 246 0.38 14.24 1.48
C ARG A 246 0.77 14.86 0.15
N TYR A 247 0.40 14.20 -0.93
CA TYR A 247 0.70 14.66 -2.28
C TYR A 247 -0.33 15.71 -2.74
N ASN A 248 0.15 16.66 -3.55
CA ASN A 248 -0.62 17.69 -4.24
C ASN A 248 -1.74 18.34 -3.40
N ILE A 249 -1.37 19.27 -2.52
CA ILE A 249 -2.32 19.99 -1.66
C ILE A 249 -3.17 20.96 -2.50
N LEU A 250 -4.43 20.58 -2.73
CA LEU A 250 -5.40 21.41 -3.49
C LEU A 250 -6.42 22.11 -2.59
N ASN A 251 -6.57 21.68 -1.33
CA ASN A 251 -7.56 22.22 -0.40
C ASN A 251 -7.31 23.73 -0.13
N PRO A 252 -8.31 24.61 -0.33
CA PRO A 252 -8.14 26.06 -0.19
C PRO A 252 -7.62 26.49 1.18
N THR A 253 -8.19 25.97 2.28
CA THR A 253 -7.76 26.30 3.64
C THR A 253 -6.29 25.94 3.88
N THR A 254 -5.88 24.76 3.41
CA THR A 254 -4.49 24.29 3.58
C THR A 254 -3.52 25.14 2.75
N ASN A 255 -3.91 25.49 1.52
CA ASN A 255 -3.12 26.37 0.66
C ASN A 255 -2.96 27.78 1.24
N THR A 256 -4.00 28.34 1.87
CA THR A 256 -3.89 29.62 2.58
C THR A 256 -2.88 29.53 3.73
N ILE A 257 -2.94 28.47 4.54
CA ILE A 257 -1.98 28.26 5.65
C ILE A 257 -0.54 28.14 5.14
N ILE A 258 -0.33 27.46 4.00
CA ILE A 258 1.00 27.36 3.38
C ILE A 258 1.48 28.73 2.90
N ARG A 259 0.63 29.53 2.23
CA ARG A 259 0.99 30.86 1.74
C ARG A 259 1.33 31.82 2.88
N GLU A 260 0.52 31.84 3.93
CA GLU A 260 0.81 32.67 5.12
C GLU A 260 2.16 32.30 5.74
N TYR A 261 2.44 31.00 5.84
CA TYR A 261 3.75 30.53 6.27
C TYR A 261 4.87 30.93 5.31
N GLU A 262 4.64 30.91 4.00
CA GLU A 262 5.63 31.37 3.02
C GLU A 262 5.95 32.85 3.17
N ASP A 263 4.98 33.66 3.59
CA ASP A 263 5.13 35.10 3.84
C ASP A 263 5.81 35.39 5.18
N ASP A 264 5.36 34.76 6.28
CA ASP A 264 5.79 35.10 7.65
C ASP A 264 6.93 34.21 8.20
N LYS A 265 7.20 33.08 7.55
CA LYS A 265 8.15 32.02 7.98
C LYS A 265 7.91 31.51 9.40
N ASN A 266 6.71 31.69 9.94
CA ASN A 266 6.34 31.29 11.29
C ASN A 266 5.94 29.81 11.33
N TYR A 267 6.93 28.94 11.46
CA TYR A 267 6.71 27.50 11.55
C TYR A 267 5.80 27.07 12.70
N SER A 268 5.81 27.78 13.84
CA SER A 268 4.97 27.42 14.98
C SER A 268 3.49 27.66 14.67
N LYS A 269 3.17 28.81 14.07
CA LYS A 269 1.84 29.15 13.59
C LYS A 269 1.38 28.16 12.52
N PHE A 270 2.22 27.93 11.50
CA PHE A 270 1.95 26.93 10.46
C PHE A 270 1.57 25.57 11.03
N ARG A 271 2.37 25.02 11.94
CA ARG A 271 2.13 23.69 12.53
C ARG A 271 0.85 23.66 13.34
N HIS A 272 0.58 24.72 14.10
CA HIS A 272 -0.65 24.86 14.85
C HIS A 272 -1.86 24.87 13.92
N ASP A 273 -1.87 25.76 12.93
CA ASP A 273 -3.02 25.97 12.04
C ASP A 273 -3.22 24.76 11.14
N PHE A 274 -2.16 24.21 10.55
CA PHE A 274 -2.23 22.98 9.78
C PHE A 274 -2.90 21.85 10.58
N MET A 275 -2.48 21.62 11.82
CA MET A 275 -3.04 20.53 12.64
C MET A 275 -4.46 20.80 13.14
N LYS A 276 -4.85 22.06 13.35
CA LYS A 276 -6.11 22.42 14.01
C LYS A 276 -7.22 22.82 13.04
N THR A 277 -6.90 23.45 11.91
CA THR A 277 -7.87 24.08 11.01
C THR A 277 -7.96 23.40 9.65
N SER A 278 -6.84 22.87 9.14
CA SER A 278 -6.78 22.24 7.83
C SER A 278 -7.39 20.83 7.80
N ASP A 279 -8.06 20.47 6.71
CA ASP A 279 -8.62 19.12 6.53
C ASP A 279 -7.51 18.06 6.45
N HIS A 280 -6.39 18.39 5.79
CA HIS A 280 -5.26 17.48 5.66
C HIS A 280 -4.57 17.20 7.01
N GLY A 281 -4.37 18.20 7.86
CA GLY A 281 -3.79 17.99 9.18
C GLY A 281 -4.73 17.24 10.12
N ARG A 282 -6.00 17.62 10.17
CA ARG A 282 -7.02 16.95 11.00
C ARG A 282 -7.26 15.49 10.57
N SER A 283 -7.33 15.22 9.27
CA SER A 283 -7.43 13.83 8.76
C SER A 283 -6.16 13.03 9.05
N SER A 284 -4.97 13.61 8.87
CA SER A 284 -3.71 12.96 9.21
C SER A 284 -3.62 12.61 10.68
N TRP A 285 -4.16 13.46 11.57
CA TRP A 285 -4.19 13.19 13.00
C TRP A 285 -5.07 11.98 13.32
N ARG A 286 -6.29 11.92 12.76
CA ARG A 286 -7.20 10.78 12.95
C ARG A 286 -6.61 9.48 12.39
N ILE A 287 -5.99 9.53 11.21
CA ILE A 287 -5.36 8.35 10.59
C ILE A 287 -4.15 7.90 11.40
N ALA A 288 -3.27 8.82 11.84
CA ALA A 288 -2.14 8.46 12.68
C ALA A 288 -2.62 7.79 13.97
N ASP A 289 -3.67 8.34 14.60
CA ASP A 289 -4.25 7.76 15.79
C ASP A 289 -4.84 6.36 15.54
N ALA A 290 -5.57 6.16 14.44
CA ALA A 290 -6.10 4.85 14.05
C ALA A 290 -4.99 3.80 13.92
N LEU A 291 -3.80 4.19 13.45
CA LEU A 291 -2.62 3.33 13.34
C LEU A 291 -1.81 3.20 14.65
N GLY A 292 -2.29 3.74 15.78
CA GLY A 292 -1.54 3.73 17.05
C GLY A 292 -0.30 4.64 17.05
N LEU A 293 -0.28 5.64 16.16
CA LEU A 293 0.82 6.58 15.95
C LEU A 293 0.45 7.99 16.40
N LYS A 294 1.47 8.82 16.58
CA LYS A 294 1.34 10.27 16.76
C LYS A 294 2.24 11.00 15.78
N ILE A 295 1.73 12.10 15.26
CA ILE A 295 2.50 13.03 14.44
C ILE A 295 3.49 13.77 15.35
N ILE A 296 4.75 13.81 14.93
CA ILE A 296 5.77 14.67 15.51
C ILE A 296 5.51 16.07 14.98
N THR A 297 4.67 16.86 15.67
CA THR A 297 4.25 18.19 15.20
C THR A 297 5.43 19.16 15.02
N SER A 298 6.53 18.93 15.72
CA SER A 298 7.79 19.67 15.53
C SER A 298 8.55 19.28 14.27
N ASN A 299 8.07 18.30 13.50
CA ASN A 299 8.67 17.77 12.29
C ASN A 299 7.60 17.57 11.21
N ILE A 300 6.98 18.69 10.83
CA ILE A 300 6.12 18.82 9.65
C ILE A 300 6.90 19.64 8.64
N GLU A 301 7.06 19.09 7.45
CA GLU A 301 7.85 19.68 6.36
C GLU A 301 6.93 19.98 5.18
N ILE A 302 7.16 21.13 4.54
CA ILE A 302 6.52 21.50 3.28
C ILE A 302 7.54 21.21 2.19
N GLU A 303 7.13 20.40 1.22
CA GLU A 303 7.89 20.09 0.01
C GLU A 303 7.13 20.66 -1.19
N TYR A 304 7.82 20.92 -2.29
CA TYR A 304 7.15 21.32 -3.53
C TYR A 304 7.81 20.71 -4.76
N THR A 305 6.98 20.43 -5.76
CA THR A 305 7.43 20.11 -7.10
C THR A 305 7.13 21.31 -8.01
N ARG A 306 8.15 21.83 -8.70
CA ARG A 306 8.01 22.97 -9.61
C ARG A 306 7.92 22.49 -11.05
N TYR A 307 6.81 22.80 -11.70
CA TYR A 307 6.62 22.62 -13.14
C TYR A 307 6.75 23.97 -13.86
N LYS A 308 6.79 23.93 -15.19
CA LYS A 308 6.97 25.14 -16.03
C LYS A 308 5.90 26.22 -15.79
N HIS A 309 4.67 25.81 -15.45
CA HIS A 309 3.52 26.72 -15.35
C HIS A 309 2.81 26.70 -13.99
N TYR A 310 3.19 25.81 -13.08
CA TYR A 310 2.55 25.69 -11.77
C TYR A 310 3.48 25.01 -10.76
N LYS A 311 3.12 25.13 -9.48
CA LYS A 311 3.79 24.52 -8.33
C LYS A 311 2.79 23.58 -7.66
N GLU A 312 3.22 22.38 -7.33
CA GLU A 312 2.47 21.47 -6.47
C GLU A 312 3.09 21.46 -5.08
N ASP A 313 2.30 21.79 -4.06
CA ASP A 313 2.73 21.71 -2.67
C ASP A 313 2.44 20.30 -2.11
N HIS A 314 3.34 19.83 -1.27
CA HIS A 314 3.30 18.54 -0.60
C HIS A 314 3.61 18.72 0.88
N ILE A 315 3.09 17.84 1.72
CA ILE A 315 3.37 17.88 3.17
C ILE A 315 3.86 16.54 3.65
N ARG A 316 5.03 16.53 4.30
CA ARG A 316 5.59 15.37 4.98
C ARG A 316 5.37 15.48 6.48
N LEU A 317 4.82 14.42 7.07
CA LEU A 317 4.53 14.32 8.50
C LEU A 317 5.28 13.12 9.06
N HIS A 318 6.18 13.36 10.01
CA HIS A 318 6.91 12.28 10.66
C HIS A 318 6.11 11.70 11.84
N LEU A 319 6.19 10.39 12.01
CA LEU A 319 5.37 9.63 12.94
C LEU A 319 6.24 8.93 13.99
N LYS A 320 5.66 8.73 15.16
CA LYS A 320 6.22 7.87 16.21
C LYS A 320 5.10 7.09 16.89
N GLN A 321 5.42 5.94 17.46
CA GLN A 321 4.47 5.15 18.24
C GLN A 321 3.89 5.95 19.40
N GLN A 322 2.61 5.73 19.67
CA GLN A 322 2.00 6.15 20.93
C GLN A 322 2.49 5.23 22.06
N LYS A 323 2.60 5.78 23.28
CA LYS A 323 2.93 4.96 24.47
C LYS A 323 1.72 4.18 24.99
N THR A 324 0.53 4.71 24.73
CA THR A 324 -0.75 4.18 25.18
C THR A 324 -1.70 4.30 24.01
N LEU A 325 -2.35 3.19 23.68
CA LEU A 325 -3.35 3.12 22.62
C LEU A 325 -4.71 3.49 23.21
N ARG A 326 -5.50 4.25 22.45
CA ARG A 326 -6.92 4.44 22.75
C ARG A 326 -7.68 3.15 22.45
N ASP A 327 -8.82 2.95 23.11
CA ASP A 327 -9.77 1.91 22.74
C ASP A 327 -10.21 2.05 21.27
N SER A 328 -10.44 0.94 20.56
CA SER A 328 -11.04 0.94 19.22
C SER A 328 -12.47 1.48 19.23
N GLU A 329 -13.20 1.31 20.34
CA GLU A 329 -14.57 1.78 20.49
C GLU A 329 -14.65 3.28 20.83
N ASN A 330 -13.52 3.92 21.15
CA ASN A 330 -13.47 5.33 21.53
C ASN A 330 -12.65 6.15 20.52
N PRO A 331 -13.28 6.65 19.44
CA PRO A 331 -12.56 7.37 18.39
C PRO A 331 -11.95 8.68 18.91
N LEU A 332 -10.83 9.09 18.29
CA LEU A 332 -10.23 10.39 18.58
C LEU A 332 -11.22 11.53 18.31
N VAL A 333 -11.62 12.22 19.37
CA VAL A 333 -12.36 13.48 19.29
C VAL A 333 -11.38 14.63 19.07
N LEU A 334 -11.51 15.28 17.92
CA LEU A 334 -10.74 16.48 17.62
C LEU A 334 -11.39 17.71 18.25
N PRO A 335 -10.60 18.74 18.64
CA PRO A 335 -11.16 20.02 19.06
C PRO A 335 -12.00 20.65 17.94
N PHE A 336 -12.94 21.53 18.30
CA PHE A 336 -13.76 22.26 17.32
C PHE A 336 -12.89 22.89 16.24
N ARG A 337 -13.41 22.86 15.01
CA ARG A 337 -12.74 23.49 13.89
C ARG A 337 -12.77 24.99 14.13
N ILE A 338 -11.60 25.59 14.30
CA ILE A 338 -11.49 27.04 14.30
C ILE A 338 -11.64 27.44 12.83
N ASN A 339 -12.79 28.01 12.48
CA ASN A 339 -13.02 28.49 11.12
C ASN A 339 -12.05 29.64 10.87
N TYR A 340 -11.25 29.51 9.82
CA TYR A 340 -10.63 30.66 9.18
C TYR A 340 -11.77 31.48 8.57
N VAL A 341 -12.30 32.43 9.32
CA VAL A 341 -13.18 33.45 8.76
C VAL A 341 -12.33 34.24 7.77
N ASP A 342 -12.78 34.34 6.53
CA ASP A 342 -12.13 35.11 5.46
C ASP A 342 -11.66 36.48 5.95
N TYR A 343 -10.36 36.63 6.21
CA TYR A 343 -9.71 37.93 6.33
C TYR A 343 -9.44 38.57 4.96
N HIS A 344 -9.99 38.01 3.88
CA HIS A 344 -10.00 38.65 2.57
C HIS A 344 -11.39 39.17 2.24
N THR A 345 -11.73 40.31 2.85
CA THR A 345 -12.58 41.29 2.16
C THR A 345 -11.96 41.53 0.78
N PRO A 346 -12.69 41.41 -0.35
CA PRO A 346 -12.13 41.80 -1.62
C PRO A 346 -11.81 43.29 -1.54
N ILE A 347 -10.53 43.64 -1.72
CA ILE A 347 -10.12 45.02 -1.94
C ILE A 347 -10.92 45.48 -3.15
N LYS A 348 -11.98 46.27 -2.91
CA LYS A 348 -12.65 47.03 -3.96
C LYS A 348 -11.54 47.84 -4.62
N ARG A 349 -11.25 47.54 -5.88
CA ARG A 349 -10.49 48.44 -6.76
C ARG A 349 -11.13 49.82 -6.63
N GLN A 350 -10.43 50.75 -5.98
CA GLN A 350 -10.67 52.16 -6.22
C GLN A 350 -10.44 52.36 -7.72
N LYS A 351 -11.53 52.51 -8.48
CA LYS A 351 -11.47 53.11 -9.79
C LYS A 351 -11.11 54.57 -9.55
N GLU A 352 -9.83 54.89 -9.67
CA GLU A 352 -9.44 56.21 -10.14
C GLU A 352 -10.11 56.44 -11.50
N ARG A 353 -11.03 57.40 -11.53
CA ARG A 353 -11.41 58.10 -12.75
C ARG A 353 -11.15 59.58 -12.49
N SER A 354 -9.95 60.00 -12.85
CA SER A 354 -9.60 61.37 -13.15
C SER A 354 -9.66 61.57 -14.66
N ALA A 355 -10.20 62.72 -15.08
CA ALA A 355 -10.32 63.27 -16.45
C ALA A 355 -11.34 62.56 -17.37
N THR A 356 -12.24 63.21 -18.10
CA THR A 356 -12.31 64.54 -18.77
C THR A 356 -13.82 64.74 -19.07
N LEU A 357 -14.50 65.87 -18.86
CA LEU A 357 -14.45 67.20 -19.49
C LEU A 357 -15.34 68.14 -18.66
#